data_AF-A0A0A9WV39-F1
#
_entry.id   AF-A0A0A9WV39-F1
#
_cell.length_a   1.000
_cell.length_b   1.000
_cell.length_c   1.000
_cell.angle_alpha   90.00
_cell.angle_beta   90.00
_cell.angle_gamma   90.00
#
_symmetry.space_group_name_H-M   'P 1'
#
loop_
_entity.id
_entity.type
_entity.pdbx_description
1 polymer ?
#
loop_
_entity_poly.entity_id
_entity_poly.type
_entity_poly.pdbx_seq_one_letter_code
_entity_poly.pdbx_strand_id
1 'polypeptide(L)'
;DNFNINLNVSYLVYLIGLLSFLGCFAYFPFVGCGLVSLPMDLINDYRNRPTPLTKTEFQEESKQIAKRAGDLLDNCIEVRDNDIHAPTSDRNPGGKEGRIYNITNAKGIEKEYFLLLEDWERLKLSRNFRNSNPLWYILKLVLGVIGAILTVLWILHICLFMLPKKPISNLLNTVLIRLSDIGDGDFPLFGILAYSVLCIYLLWAVIWGMFRIGFDFLFIHIHPLQVQNTDITTLLLNVWVLLLCTYPMVQFIYESFSIYAQNTNIESILGSQVRRLYGFREFWLHNVFIYIMLAIFALYTIKTIFTGKKSWKNLQSKQDEMIRKDRRIHRV
;
A
#
# COMPACT_ATOMS: atom_id res chain seq x y z
N ASP A 1 -39.65 -21.11 17.59
CA ASP A 1 -39.22 -20.21 18.68
C ASP A 1 -37.72 -19.96 18.63
N ASN A 2 -37.32 -18.82 18.07
CA ASN A 2 -35.91 -18.39 18.09
C ASN A 2 -35.62 -17.80 19.47
N PHE A 3 -35.06 -18.59 20.37
CA PHE A 3 -34.50 -18.11 21.63
C PHE A 3 -33.33 -17.16 21.33
N ASN A 4 -33.61 -15.85 21.33
CA ASN A 4 -32.58 -14.83 21.27
C ASN A 4 -31.98 -14.68 22.68
N ILE A 5 -30.86 -15.36 22.92
CA ILE A 5 -30.08 -15.20 24.15
C ILE A 5 -29.26 -13.91 24.01
N ASN A 6 -29.70 -12.86 24.68
CA ASN A 6 -28.95 -11.60 24.76
C ASN A 6 -27.92 -11.72 25.87
N LEU A 7 -26.65 -11.90 25.50
CA LEU A 7 -25.52 -11.90 26.44
C LEU A 7 -24.95 -10.49 26.52
N ASN A 8 -24.80 -9.96 27.74
CA ASN A 8 -24.10 -8.71 27.96
C ASN A 8 -22.61 -8.92 27.70
N VAL A 9 -22.09 -8.18 26.73
CA VAL A 9 -20.69 -8.22 26.34
C VAL A 9 -19.93 -7.16 27.15
N SER A 10 -18.70 -7.47 27.58
CA SER A 10 -17.85 -6.51 28.27
C SER A 10 -17.57 -5.29 27.37
N TYR A 11 -17.49 -4.09 27.97
CA TYR A 11 -17.18 -2.84 27.26
C TYR A 11 -15.91 -2.96 26.40
N LEU A 12 -14.90 -3.68 26.89
CA LEU A 12 -13.65 -3.90 26.16
C LEU A 12 -13.87 -4.64 24.84
N VAL A 13 -14.73 -5.66 24.82
CA VAL A 13 -15.01 -6.46 23.63
C VAL A 13 -15.84 -5.66 22.63
N TYR A 14 -16.76 -4.82 23.12
CA TYR A 14 -17.46 -3.85 22.28
C TYR A 14 -16.47 -2.87 21.61
N LEU A 15 -15.51 -2.33 22.38
CA LEU A 15 -14.48 -1.42 21.88
C LEU A 15 -13.60 -2.08 20.81
N ILE A 16 -13.16 -3.33 21.02
CA ILE A 16 -12.40 -4.11 20.01
C ILE A 16 -13.23 -4.28 18.74
N GLY A 17 -14.51 -4.63 18.85
CA GLY A 17 -15.40 -4.77 17.69
C GLY A 17 -15.56 -3.47 16.92
N LEU A 18 -15.71 -2.35 17.62
CA LEU A 18 -15.81 -1.01 17.02
C LEU A 18 -14.51 -0.57 16.35
N LEU A 19 -13.36 -0.76 17.00
CA LEU A 19 -12.04 -0.43 16.43
C LEU A 19 -11.71 -1.32 15.23
N SER A 20 -12.07 -2.60 15.27
CA SER A 20 -11.94 -3.50 14.13
C SER A 20 -12.77 -3.01 12.96
N PHE A 21 -14.06 -2.70 13.19
CA PHE A 21 -14.96 -2.18 12.16
C PHE A 21 -14.45 -0.87 11.53
N LEU A 22 -14.00 0.10 12.35
CA LEU A 22 -13.40 1.34 11.85
C LEU A 22 -12.11 1.07 11.06
N GLY A 23 -11.26 0.18 11.56
CA GLY A 23 -10.02 -0.20 10.90
C GLY A 23 -10.23 -0.93 9.58
N CYS A 24 -11.33 -1.65 9.39
CA CYS A 24 -11.63 -2.38 8.15
C CYS A 24 -11.59 -1.48 6.91
N PHE A 25 -12.09 -0.25 7.03
CA PHE A 25 -12.12 0.70 5.92
C PHE A 25 -10.72 1.07 5.40
N ALA A 26 -9.71 1.06 6.27
CA ALA A 26 -8.32 1.28 5.89
C ALA A 26 -7.62 -0.04 5.52
N TYR A 27 -7.80 -1.07 6.35
CA TYR A 27 -7.07 -2.34 6.26
C TYR A 27 -7.30 -3.07 4.94
N PHE A 28 -8.55 -3.31 4.54
CA PHE A 28 -8.84 -4.14 3.37
C PHE A 28 -8.37 -3.51 2.04
N PRO A 29 -8.53 -2.19 1.81
CA PRO A 29 -7.90 -1.53 0.67
C PRO A 29 -6.37 -1.57 0.68
N PHE A 30 -5.74 -1.34 1.84
CA PHE A 30 -4.28 -1.38 1.94
C PHE A 30 -3.72 -2.78 1.69
N VAL A 31 -4.31 -3.82 2.28
CA VAL A 31 -3.89 -5.21 2.03
C VAL A 31 -4.11 -5.59 0.57
N GLY A 32 -5.27 -5.27 -0.01
CA GLY A 32 -5.58 -5.60 -1.40
C GLY A 32 -4.55 -5.05 -2.39
N CYS A 33 -4.11 -3.80 -2.19
CA CYS A 33 -3.03 -3.19 -2.96
C CYS A 33 -1.64 -3.75 -2.60
N GLY A 34 -1.37 -3.88 -1.30
CA GLY A 34 -0.12 -4.33 -0.71
C GLY A 34 0.32 -5.71 -1.17
N LEU A 35 -0.63 -6.65 -1.26
CA LEU A 35 -0.39 -8.03 -1.73
C LEU A 35 0.16 -8.08 -3.16
N VAL A 36 -0.15 -7.08 -3.99
CA VAL A 36 0.37 -6.96 -5.35
C VAL A 36 1.66 -6.14 -5.38
N SER A 37 1.66 -4.99 -4.71
CA SER A 37 2.75 -4.02 -4.80
C SER A 37 4.04 -4.54 -4.16
N LEU A 38 3.96 -5.22 -3.01
CA LEU A 38 5.13 -5.72 -2.27
C LEU A 38 6.03 -6.64 -3.12
N PRO A 39 5.56 -7.79 -3.64
CA PRO A 39 6.43 -8.66 -4.42
C PRO A 39 6.87 -8.00 -5.72
N MET A 40 5.98 -7.25 -6.37
CA MET A 40 6.26 -6.59 -7.64
C MET A 40 7.32 -5.50 -7.49
N ASP A 41 7.29 -4.72 -6.41
CA ASP A 41 8.26 -3.66 -6.15
C ASP A 41 9.64 -4.23 -5.82
N LEU A 42 9.72 -5.28 -5.00
CA LEU A 42 10.97 -5.96 -4.68
C LEU A 42 11.66 -6.56 -5.92
N ILE A 43 10.89 -7.19 -6.82
CA ILE A 43 11.41 -7.75 -8.08
C ILE A 43 11.86 -6.62 -9.01
N ASN A 44 11.07 -5.53 -9.10
CA ASN A 44 11.40 -4.40 -9.97
C ASN A 44 12.62 -3.61 -9.47
N ASP A 45 12.82 -3.51 -8.16
CA ASP A 45 14.01 -2.89 -7.58
C ASP A 45 15.29 -3.61 -8.01
N TYR A 46 15.24 -4.94 -8.13
CA TYR A 46 16.34 -5.72 -8.67
C TYR A 46 16.53 -5.50 -10.18
N ARG A 47 15.42 -5.46 -10.93
CA ARG A 47 15.44 -5.28 -12.39
C ARG A 47 15.95 -3.91 -12.80
N ASN A 48 15.49 -2.87 -12.11
CA ASN A 48 15.80 -1.47 -12.40
C ASN A 48 16.94 -0.93 -11.52
N ARG A 49 17.84 -1.81 -11.07
CA ARG A 49 18.99 -1.42 -10.25
C ARG A 49 19.83 -0.35 -10.98
N PRO A 50 20.33 0.67 -10.26
CA PRO A 50 21.18 1.69 -10.86
C PRO A 50 22.49 1.05 -11.34
N THR A 51 22.93 1.43 -12.53
CA THR A 51 24.24 1.05 -13.06
C THR A 51 25.31 2.02 -12.55
N PRO A 52 26.56 1.58 -12.33
CA PRO A 52 27.63 2.49 -11.98
C PRO A 52 27.85 3.52 -13.10
N LEU A 53 27.95 4.80 -12.74
CA LEU A 53 28.24 5.91 -13.66
C LEU A 53 29.69 6.38 -13.53
N THR A 54 30.25 6.86 -14.64
CA THR A 54 31.55 7.54 -14.68
C THR A 54 31.43 8.96 -14.09
N LYS A 55 32.54 9.54 -13.61
CA LYS A 55 32.54 10.90 -13.03
C LYS A 55 32.04 11.97 -14.01
N THR A 56 32.36 11.83 -15.30
CA THR A 56 31.94 12.74 -16.38
C THR A 56 30.45 12.64 -16.64
N GLU A 57 29.93 11.42 -16.81
CA GLU A 57 28.50 11.13 -16.99
C GLU A 57 27.67 11.64 -15.80
N PHE A 58 28.17 11.46 -14.57
CA PHE A 58 27.51 12.00 -13.37
C PHE A 58 27.39 13.53 -13.40
N GLN A 59 28.45 14.23 -13.85
CA GLN A 59 28.41 15.69 -13.96
C GLN A 59 27.43 16.17 -15.02
N GLU A 60 27.33 15.46 -16.14
CA GLU A 60 26.38 15.78 -17.22
C GLU A 60 24.93 15.58 -16.76
N GLU A 61 24.61 14.42 -16.18
CA GLU A 61 23.28 14.13 -15.64
C GLU A 61 22.90 15.07 -14.49
N SER A 62 23.85 15.38 -13.59
CA SER A 62 23.63 16.36 -12.52
C SER A 62 23.33 17.75 -13.07
N LYS A 63 23.96 18.17 -14.17
CA LYS A 63 23.64 19.44 -14.84
C LYS A 63 22.25 19.41 -15.46
N GLN A 64 21.84 18.29 -16.05
CA GLN A 64 20.49 18.15 -16.61
C GLN A 64 19.41 18.21 -15.53
N ILE A 65 19.62 17.54 -14.39
CA ILE A 65 18.70 17.61 -13.24
C ILE A 65 18.67 19.04 -12.67
N ALA A 66 19.83 19.69 -12.52
CA ALA A 66 19.90 21.08 -12.06
C ALA A 66 19.15 22.04 -12.99
N LYS A 67 19.24 21.84 -14.31
CA LYS A 67 18.48 22.62 -15.29
C LYS A 67 16.97 22.39 -15.13
N ARG A 68 16.52 21.13 -15.06
CA ARG A 68 15.11 20.80 -14.83
C ARG A 68 14.57 21.37 -13.52
N ALA A 69 15.39 21.41 -12.47
CA ALA A 69 15.04 22.02 -11.20
C ALA A 69 14.90 23.54 -11.30
N GLY A 70 15.77 24.18 -12.09
CA GLY A 70 15.64 25.61 -12.44
C GLY A 70 14.36 25.91 -13.20
N ASP A 71 14.08 25.15 -14.28
CA ASP A 71 12.86 25.30 -15.08
C ASP A 71 11.60 25.12 -14.21
N LEU A 72 11.60 24.15 -13.29
CA LEU A 72 10.50 23.93 -12.33
C LEU A 72 10.37 25.09 -11.33
N LEU A 73 11.48 25.65 -10.86
CA LEU A 73 11.47 26.81 -9.96
C LEU A 73 10.89 28.04 -10.64
N ASP A 74 11.25 28.28 -11.90
CA ASP A 74 10.70 29.39 -12.70
C ASP A 74 9.19 29.23 -12.89
N ASN A 75 8.71 28.01 -13.21
CA ASN A 75 7.28 27.71 -13.27
C ASN A 75 6.56 27.96 -11.93
N CYS A 76 7.19 27.62 -10.80
CA CYS A 76 6.66 27.90 -9.46
C CYS A 76 6.54 29.40 -9.19
N ILE A 77 7.55 30.18 -9.60
CA ILE A 77 7.57 31.64 -9.45
C ILE A 77 6.47 32.26 -10.31
N GLU A 78 6.33 31.82 -11.57
CA GLU A 78 5.28 32.29 -12.47
C GLU A 78 3.88 32.01 -11.90
N VAL A 79 3.63 30.80 -11.39
CA VAL A 79 2.34 30.46 -10.76
C VAL A 79 2.08 31.31 -9.52
N ARG A 80 3.11 31.53 -8.68
CA ARG A 80 2.99 32.38 -7.48
C ARG A 80 2.71 33.84 -7.85
N ASP A 81 3.41 34.38 -8.83
CA ASP A 81 3.28 35.78 -9.22
C ASP A 81 1.95 36.03 -9.94
N ASN A 82 1.46 35.06 -10.73
CA ASN A 82 0.10 35.07 -11.27
C ASN A 82 -0.97 35.04 -10.16
N ASP A 83 -0.77 34.26 -9.10
CA ASP A 83 -1.66 34.24 -7.93
C ASP A 83 -1.65 35.56 -7.15
N ILE A 84 -0.51 36.27 -7.09
CA ILE A 84 -0.35 37.56 -6.40
C ILE A 84 -0.92 38.72 -7.23
N HIS A 85 -0.67 38.75 -8.54
CA HIS A 85 -1.01 39.87 -9.42
C HIS A 85 -2.38 39.76 -10.11
N ALA A 86 -3.11 38.66 -9.93
CA ALA A 86 -4.48 38.53 -10.45
C ALA A 86 -5.41 39.62 -9.88
N PRO A 87 -6.05 40.45 -10.73
CA PRO A 87 -6.92 41.52 -10.27
C PRO A 87 -8.11 40.95 -9.48
N THR A 88 -8.37 41.54 -8.32
CA THR A 88 -9.46 41.19 -7.38
C THR A 88 -10.86 41.22 -7.99
N SER A 89 -11.03 41.77 -9.20
CA SER A 89 -12.31 41.85 -9.93
C SER A 89 -12.74 40.54 -10.60
N ASP A 90 -11.80 39.65 -10.95
CA ASP A 90 -12.11 38.34 -11.59
C ASP A 90 -12.07 37.18 -10.58
N ARG A 91 -11.71 37.49 -9.33
CA ARG A 91 -11.85 36.57 -8.22
C ARG A 91 -13.32 36.47 -7.89
N ASN A 92 -13.99 35.46 -8.44
CA ASN A 92 -15.01 34.76 -7.69
C ASN A 92 -14.27 33.77 -6.77
N PRO A 93 -13.81 34.15 -5.57
CA PRO A 93 -12.93 33.32 -4.74
C PRO A 93 -13.68 32.09 -4.19
N GLY A 94 -15.01 32.05 -4.36
CA GLY A 94 -15.89 30.92 -4.06
C GLY A 94 -16.27 30.07 -5.28
N GLY A 95 -15.78 30.40 -6.48
CA GLY A 95 -16.03 29.61 -7.69
C GLY A 95 -15.26 28.29 -7.62
N LYS A 96 -15.98 27.16 -7.69
CA LYS A 96 -15.38 25.81 -7.67
C LYS A 96 -14.26 25.66 -8.70
N GLU A 97 -14.39 26.31 -9.87
CA GLU A 97 -13.45 26.18 -10.99
C GLU A 97 -12.07 26.82 -10.73
N GLY A 98 -12.00 28.03 -10.16
CA GLY A 98 -10.72 28.68 -9.83
C GLY A 98 -9.96 27.96 -8.73
N ARG A 99 -10.67 27.43 -7.72
CA ARG A 99 -10.08 26.61 -6.66
C ARG A 99 -9.55 25.29 -7.20
N ILE A 100 -10.25 24.66 -8.15
CA ILE A 100 -9.81 23.43 -8.81
C ILE A 100 -8.55 23.68 -9.64
N TYR A 101 -8.49 24.77 -10.41
CA TYR A 101 -7.33 25.13 -11.24
C TYR A 101 -6.04 25.29 -10.41
N ASN A 102 -6.10 26.06 -9.32
CA ASN A 102 -4.94 26.27 -8.44
C ASN A 102 -4.52 24.96 -7.75
N ILE A 103 -5.47 24.12 -7.33
CA ILE A 103 -5.17 22.81 -6.74
C ILE A 103 -4.54 21.86 -7.77
N THR A 104 -5.02 21.85 -9.02
CA THR A 104 -4.46 20.98 -10.08
C THR A 104 -3.06 21.40 -10.49
N ASN A 105 -2.78 22.69 -10.61
CA ASN A 105 -1.45 23.19 -10.93
C ASN A 105 -0.47 22.93 -9.78
N ALA A 106 -0.87 23.20 -8.53
CA ALA A 106 -0.05 22.91 -7.35
C ALA A 106 0.27 21.41 -7.24
N LYS A 107 -0.72 20.53 -7.42
CA LYS A 107 -0.51 19.06 -7.41
C LYS A 107 0.37 18.58 -8.56
N GLY A 108 0.29 19.23 -9.73
CA GLY A 108 1.14 18.94 -10.88
C GLY A 108 2.61 19.24 -10.58
N ILE A 109 2.88 20.44 -10.06
CA ILE A 109 4.21 20.90 -9.66
C ILE A 109 4.79 20.00 -8.56
N GLU A 110 4.00 19.68 -7.53
CA GLU A 110 4.40 18.79 -6.44
C GLU A 110 4.82 17.41 -6.97
N LYS A 111 4.07 16.87 -7.93
CA LYS A 111 4.40 15.59 -8.57
C LYS A 111 5.70 15.66 -9.37
N GLU A 112 5.94 16.73 -10.11
CA GLU A 112 7.18 16.92 -10.86
C GLU A 112 8.39 17.08 -9.95
N TYR A 113 8.23 17.82 -8.85
CA TYR A 113 9.23 17.91 -7.78
C TYR A 113 9.60 16.54 -7.24
N PHE A 114 8.62 15.68 -6.92
CA PHE A 114 8.90 14.33 -6.40
C PHE A 114 9.61 13.43 -7.42
N LEU A 115 9.27 13.53 -8.71
CA LEU A 115 9.99 12.81 -9.77
C LEU A 115 11.45 13.27 -9.86
N LEU A 116 11.69 14.58 -9.75
CA LEU A 116 13.03 15.16 -9.80
C LEU A 116 13.88 14.76 -8.58
N LEU A 117 13.26 14.71 -7.39
CA LEU A 117 13.89 14.21 -6.18
C LEU A 117 14.28 12.73 -6.32
N GLU A 118 13.38 11.90 -6.85
CA GLU A 118 13.65 10.48 -7.10
C GLU A 118 14.81 10.29 -8.10
N ASP A 119 14.84 11.10 -9.17
CA ASP A 119 15.95 11.13 -10.14
C ASP A 119 17.29 11.46 -9.46
N TRP A 120 17.31 12.47 -8.59
CA TRP A 120 18.50 12.87 -7.86
C TRP A 120 19.00 11.79 -6.91
N GLU A 121 18.10 11.16 -6.14
CA GLU A 121 18.46 10.07 -5.23
C GLU A 121 19.04 8.88 -5.98
N ARG A 122 18.47 8.52 -7.14
CA ARG A 122 18.99 7.45 -8.00
C ARG A 122 20.38 7.77 -8.52
N LEU A 123 20.62 9.00 -8.95
CA LEU A 123 21.94 9.47 -9.40
C LEU A 123 22.97 9.41 -8.26
N LYS A 124 22.58 9.79 -7.04
CA LYS A 124 23.43 9.66 -5.86
C LYS A 124 23.77 8.20 -5.56
N LEU A 125 22.78 7.31 -5.72
CA LEU A 125 22.94 5.86 -5.53
C LEU A 125 23.87 5.25 -6.59
N SER A 126 23.79 5.69 -7.84
CA SER A 126 24.63 5.19 -8.93
C SER A 126 26.10 5.59 -8.76
N ARG A 127 26.38 6.79 -8.24
CA ARG A 127 27.74 7.22 -7.86
C ARG A 127 28.29 6.41 -6.70
N ASN A 128 27.46 6.17 -5.68
CA ASN A 128 27.84 5.39 -4.50
C ASN A 128 27.76 3.87 -4.74
N PHE A 129 27.38 3.43 -5.95
CA PHE A 129 27.20 2.01 -6.28
C PHE A 129 28.49 1.20 -6.10
N ARG A 130 29.66 1.81 -6.34
CA ARG A 130 30.95 1.17 -6.10
C ARG A 130 31.18 0.80 -4.62
N ASN A 131 30.45 1.42 -3.70
CA ASN A 131 30.48 1.14 -2.27
C ASN A 131 29.19 0.45 -1.76
N SER A 132 28.25 0.10 -2.66
CA SER A 132 27.00 -0.55 -2.26
C SER A 132 27.14 -2.07 -2.30
N ASN A 133 26.53 -2.74 -1.31
CA ASN A 133 26.59 -4.19 -1.21
C ASN A 133 25.71 -4.84 -2.29
N PRO A 134 26.26 -5.55 -3.29
CA PRO A 134 25.48 -6.18 -4.35
C PRO A 134 24.51 -7.25 -3.81
N LEU A 135 24.83 -7.85 -2.66
CA LEU A 135 23.99 -8.81 -1.95
C LEU A 135 22.61 -8.26 -1.57
N TRP A 136 22.50 -6.94 -1.33
CA TRP A 136 21.23 -6.32 -0.95
C TRP A 136 20.18 -6.44 -2.07
N TYR A 137 20.59 -6.27 -3.32
CA TYR A 137 19.69 -6.39 -4.46
C TYR A 137 19.25 -7.84 -4.68
N ILE A 138 20.15 -8.80 -4.49
CA ILE A 138 19.82 -10.23 -4.58
C ILE A 138 18.84 -10.61 -3.47
N LEU A 139 19.06 -10.13 -2.25
CA LEU A 139 18.14 -10.34 -1.13
C LEU A 139 16.73 -9.82 -1.45
N LYS A 140 16.62 -8.62 -2.05
CA LYS A 140 15.32 -8.08 -2.51
C LYS A 140 14.65 -9.00 -3.52
N LEU A 141 15.40 -9.58 -4.47
CA LEU A 141 14.86 -10.52 -5.45
C LEU A 141 14.30 -11.77 -4.75
N VAL A 142 15.06 -12.36 -3.84
CA VAL A 142 14.64 -13.56 -3.08
C VAL A 142 13.38 -13.26 -2.26
N LEU A 143 13.36 -12.14 -1.53
CA LEU A 143 12.18 -11.71 -0.78
C LEU A 143 10.98 -11.43 -1.69
N GLY A 144 11.20 -10.88 -2.89
CA GLY A 144 10.16 -10.65 -3.88
C GLY A 144 9.54 -11.95 -4.40
N VAL A 145 10.36 -12.97 -4.68
CA VAL A 145 9.88 -14.30 -5.10
C VAL A 145 9.11 -15.00 -3.98
N ILE A 146 9.63 -14.97 -2.74
CA ILE A 146 8.94 -15.53 -1.58
C ILE A 146 7.61 -14.80 -1.35
N GLY A 147 7.61 -13.47 -1.42
CA GLY A 147 6.40 -12.66 -1.32
C GLY A 147 5.37 -13.01 -2.39
N ALA A 148 5.81 -13.23 -3.63
CA ALA A 148 4.91 -13.62 -4.72
C ALA A 148 4.23 -14.98 -4.44
N ILE A 149 4.99 -15.95 -3.94
CA ILE A 149 4.45 -17.26 -3.52
C ILE A 149 3.44 -17.08 -2.37
N LEU A 150 3.78 -16.29 -1.35
CA LEU A 150 2.90 -16.02 -0.22
C LEU A 150 1.62 -15.30 -0.64
N THR A 151 1.68 -14.33 -1.57
CA THR A 151 0.48 -13.70 -2.14
C THR A 151 -0.41 -14.72 -2.82
N VAL A 152 0.15 -15.60 -3.65
CA VAL A 152 -0.63 -16.64 -4.34
C VAL A 152 -1.30 -17.58 -3.33
N LEU A 153 -0.56 -18.01 -2.29
CA LEU A 153 -1.11 -18.85 -1.22
C LEU A 153 -2.25 -18.15 -0.48
N TRP A 154 -2.10 -16.87 -0.14
CA TRP A 154 -3.14 -16.09 0.53
C TRP A 154 -4.39 -15.94 -0.34
N ILE A 155 -4.24 -15.55 -1.61
CA ILE A 155 -5.38 -15.39 -2.53
C ILE A 155 -6.10 -16.72 -2.73
N LEU A 156 -5.36 -17.81 -2.90
CA LEU A 156 -5.94 -19.14 -3.03
C LEU A 156 -6.72 -19.52 -1.76
N HIS A 157 -6.12 -19.31 -0.57
CA HIS A 157 -6.78 -19.59 0.70
C HIS A 157 -8.08 -18.80 0.86
N ILE A 158 -8.07 -17.50 0.57
CA ILE A 158 -9.27 -16.65 0.60
C ILE A 158 -10.34 -17.17 -0.37
N CYS A 159 -9.94 -17.55 -1.60
CA CYS A 159 -10.87 -18.04 -2.62
C CYS A 159 -11.48 -19.41 -2.32
N LEU A 160 -10.72 -20.35 -1.75
CA LEU A 160 -11.20 -21.72 -1.50
C LEU A 160 -11.87 -21.89 -0.14
N PHE A 161 -11.41 -21.15 0.87
CA PHE A 161 -11.85 -21.32 2.26
C PHE A 161 -12.86 -20.25 2.71
N MET A 162 -12.62 -18.97 2.39
CA MET A 162 -13.41 -17.85 2.95
C MET A 162 -14.62 -17.45 2.11
N LEU A 163 -14.52 -17.55 0.78
CA LEU A 163 -15.58 -17.15 -0.16
C LEU A 163 -16.80 -18.10 -0.20
N PRO A 164 -16.63 -19.43 -0.22
CA PRO A 164 -17.76 -20.35 -0.29
C PRO A 164 -18.48 -20.52 1.06
N LYS A 165 -19.83 -20.57 1.06
CA LYS A 165 -20.61 -20.90 2.28
C LYS A 165 -20.29 -22.29 2.86
N LYS A 166 -19.75 -23.18 2.04
CA LYS A 166 -19.18 -24.48 2.43
C LYS A 166 -17.75 -24.54 1.90
N PRO A 167 -16.72 -24.61 2.75
CA PRO A 167 -15.33 -24.56 2.30
C PRO A 167 -15.02 -25.73 1.37
N ILE A 168 -14.43 -25.44 0.21
CA ILE A 168 -14.08 -26.46 -0.79
C ILE A 168 -12.83 -27.22 -0.34
N SER A 169 -11.88 -26.49 0.27
CA SER A 169 -10.65 -27.05 0.84
C SER A 169 -10.17 -26.17 1.98
N ASN A 170 -9.69 -26.79 3.05
CA ASN A 170 -9.14 -26.12 4.22
C ASN A 170 -7.67 -25.69 4.04
N LEU A 171 -7.08 -25.94 2.86
CA LEU A 171 -5.69 -25.73 2.43
C LEU A 171 -4.71 -25.30 3.53
N LEU A 172 -4.67 -24.01 3.84
CA LEU A 172 -3.63 -23.42 4.69
C LEU A 172 -3.82 -23.83 6.16
N ASN A 173 -5.05 -24.05 6.61
CA ASN A 173 -5.34 -24.64 7.92
C ASN A 173 -4.78 -26.07 8.02
N THR A 174 -4.99 -26.90 6.99
CA THR A 174 -4.47 -28.28 6.98
C THR A 174 -2.95 -28.31 6.97
N VAL A 175 -2.31 -27.39 6.23
CA VAL A 175 -0.85 -27.25 6.23
C VAL A 175 -0.34 -26.89 7.63
N LEU A 176 -0.96 -25.92 8.32
CA LEU A 176 -0.54 -25.52 9.66
C LEU A 176 -0.70 -26.64 10.70
N ILE A 177 -1.82 -27.39 10.65
CA ILE A 177 -2.04 -28.54 11.53
C ILE A 177 -0.98 -29.61 11.27
N ARG A 178 -0.76 -29.99 10.00
CA ARG A 178 0.27 -30.98 9.65
C ARG A 178 1.66 -30.55 10.09
N LEU A 179 1.97 -29.26 10.00
CA LEU A 179 3.26 -28.71 10.40
C LEU A 179 3.40 -28.69 11.93
N SER A 180 2.30 -28.51 12.66
CA SER A 180 2.23 -28.66 14.11
C SER A 180 2.45 -30.10 14.57
N ASP A 181 2.04 -31.08 13.76
CA ASP A 181 2.21 -32.51 14.06
C ASP A 181 3.63 -33.04 13.74
N ILE A 182 4.50 -32.22 13.13
CA ILE A 182 5.90 -32.61 12.86
C ILE A 182 6.69 -32.60 14.17
N GLY A 183 7.03 -33.80 14.66
CA GLY A 183 7.80 -33.99 15.90
C GLY A 183 6.98 -34.62 17.03
N ASP A 184 6.15 -35.61 16.69
CA ASP A 184 5.33 -36.42 17.61
C ASP A 184 4.28 -35.63 18.42
N GLY A 185 3.97 -34.39 18.02
CA GLY A 185 2.91 -33.57 18.63
C GLY A 185 3.26 -32.92 19.98
N ASP A 186 4.45 -33.20 20.52
CA ASP A 186 4.88 -32.67 21.82
C ASP A 186 5.25 -31.17 21.76
N PHE A 187 5.58 -30.65 20.57
CA PHE A 187 5.92 -29.23 20.43
C PHE A 187 5.48 -28.61 19.10
N PRO A 188 4.39 -27.82 19.08
CA PRO A 188 3.82 -27.24 17.85
C PRO A 188 4.58 -26.02 17.31
N LEU A 189 5.91 -25.94 17.48
CA LEU A 189 6.71 -24.77 17.13
C LEU A 189 6.60 -24.42 15.65
N PHE A 190 6.70 -25.42 14.77
CA PHE A 190 6.72 -25.16 13.33
C PHE A 190 5.39 -24.60 12.84
N GLY A 191 4.26 -25.09 13.37
CA GLY A 191 2.93 -24.55 13.08
C GLY A 191 2.79 -23.09 13.50
N ILE A 192 3.22 -22.75 14.72
CA ILE A 192 3.17 -21.37 15.23
C ILE A 192 4.10 -20.45 14.42
N LEU A 193 5.32 -20.90 14.10
CA LEU A 193 6.28 -20.11 13.32
C LEU A 193 5.75 -19.83 11.90
N ALA A 194 5.19 -20.83 11.22
CA ALA A 194 4.58 -20.64 9.91
C ALA A 194 3.37 -19.70 9.96
N TYR A 195 2.53 -19.84 10.99
CA TYR A 195 1.43 -18.91 11.23
C TYR A 195 1.93 -17.47 11.45
N SER A 196 3.00 -17.28 12.24
CA SER A 196 3.62 -15.96 12.45
C SER A 196 4.17 -15.37 11.15
N VAL A 197 4.83 -16.16 10.29
CA VAL A 197 5.33 -15.69 8.99
C VAL A 197 4.17 -15.20 8.11
N LEU A 198 3.04 -15.93 8.08
CA LEU A 198 1.85 -15.53 7.33
C LEU A 198 1.23 -14.23 7.85
N CYS A 199 1.20 -14.05 9.18
CA CYS A 199 0.72 -12.81 9.81
C CYS A 199 1.64 -11.62 9.50
N ILE A 200 2.95 -11.78 9.69
CA ILE A 200 3.95 -10.74 9.42
C ILE A 200 3.90 -10.34 7.94
N TYR A 201 3.67 -11.30 7.04
CA TYR A 201 3.50 -11.02 5.62
C TYR A 201 2.33 -10.07 5.33
N LEU A 202 1.17 -10.31 5.93
CA LEU A 202 0.01 -9.42 5.78
C LEU A 202 0.29 -8.02 6.37
N LEU A 203 0.97 -7.94 7.51
CA LEU A 203 1.39 -6.65 8.08
C LEU A 203 2.31 -5.89 7.12
N TRP A 204 3.28 -6.58 6.53
CA TRP A 204 4.18 -6.00 5.53
C TRP A 204 3.40 -5.53 4.29
N ALA A 205 2.39 -6.30 3.86
CA ALA A 205 1.50 -5.90 2.77
C ALA A 205 0.72 -4.62 3.12
N VAL A 206 0.16 -4.49 4.33
CA VAL A 206 -0.51 -3.23 4.76
C VAL A 206 0.43 -2.04 4.63
N ILE A 207 1.66 -2.17 5.16
CA ILE A 207 2.66 -1.09 5.13
C ILE A 207 2.95 -0.68 3.68
N TRP A 208 3.20 -1.63 2.77
CA TRP A 208 3.38 -1.32 1.34
C TRP A 208 2.14 -0.76 0.67
N GLY A 209 0.95 -1.19 1.09
CA GLY A 209 -0.33 -0.62 0.68
C GLY A 209 -0.42 0.87 1.00
N MET A 210 -0.01 1.27 2.21
CA MET A 210 0.02 2.66 2.66
C MET A 210 1.04 3.50 1.89
N PHE A 211 2.21 2.94 1.55
CA PHE A 211 3.19 3.62 0.69
C PHE A 211 2.64 3.89 -0.73
N ARG A 212 1.75 3.03 -1.23
CA ARG A 212 1.22 3.11 -2.60
C ARG A 212 -0.09 3.89 -2.71
N ILE A 213 -0.93 3.82 -1.69
CA ILE A 213 -2.20 4.51 -1.64
C ILE A 213 -2.11 5.61 -0.59
N GLY A 214 -1.90 6.85 -1.03
CA GLY A 214 -2.32 8.00 -0.24
C GLY A 214 -3.85 8.09 -0.33
N PHE A 215 -4.55 7.98 0.79
CA PHE A 215 -6.00 8.18 0.83
C PHE A 215 -6.33 9.59 1.28
N ASP A 216 -7.24 10.23 0.54
CA ASP A 216 -8.03 11.36 1.01
C ASP A 216 -9.34 10.81 1.58
N PHE A 217 -9.34 10.26 2.80
CA PHE A 217 -10.56 9.72 3.42
C PHE A 217 -11.21 10.74 4.37
N LEU A 218 -12.44 11.14 4.02
CA LEU A 218 -13.45 12.00 4.67
C LEU A 218 -13.00 13.30 5.38
N PHE A 219 -11.89 13.34 6.13
CA PHE A 219 -11.40 14.54 6.85
C PHE A 219 -9.86 14.60 7.03
N ILE A 220 -9.12 13.57 6.61
CA ILE A 220 -7.66 13.50 6.80
C ILE A 220 -6.99 13.20 5.45
N HIS A 221 -6.12 14.11 5.01
CA HIS A 221 -5.21 13.87 3.89
C HIS A 221 -4.05 13.01 4.37
N ILE A 222 -4.09 11.71 4.04
CA ILE A 222 -2.98 10.80 4.33
C ILE A 222 -1.96 10.96 3.20
N HIS A 223 -0.92 11.77 3.45
CA HIS A 223 0.21 11.85 2.54
C HIS A 223 0.91 10.48 2.47
N PRO A 224 1.24 9.99 1.26
CA PRO A 224 2.00 8.76 1.11
C PRO A 224 3.35 8.91 1.82
N LEU A 225 3.74 7.88 2.57
CA LEU A 225 5.04 7.85 3.24
C LEU A 225 6.16 7.95 2.19
N GLN A 226 7.13 8.83 2.44
CA GLN A 226 8.32 9.01 1.61
C GLN A 226 9.57 8.61 2.39
N VAL A 227 10.39 7.76 1.78
CA VAL A 227 11.67 7.38 2.37
C VAL A 227 12.54 8.64 2.43
N GLN A 228 12.97 9.03 3.64
CA GLN A 228 13.89 10.15 3.95
C GLN A 228 13.34 11.60 3.90
N ASN A 229 12.10 11.85 3.49
CA ASN A 229 11.53 13.21 3.45
C ASN A 229 10.11 13.33 4.03
N THR A 230 9.70 12.38 4.88
CA THR A 230 8.38 12.44 5.53
C THR A 230 8.43 13.34 6.76
N ASP A 231 7.53 14.33 6.82
CA ASP A 231 7.32 15.13 8.02
C ASP A 231 6.89 14.27 9.21
N ILE A 232 7.37 14.58 10.42
CA ILE A 232 7.07 13.83 11.65
C ILE A 232 5.55 13.74 11.88
N THR A 233 4.80 14.79 11.54
CA THR A 233 3.32 14.82 11.63
C THR A 233 2.68 13.79 10.70
N THR A 234 3.14 13.71 9.46
CA THR A 234 2.66 12.73 8.46
C THR A 234 3.05 11.31 8.85
N LEU A 235 4.25 11.13 9.40
CA LEU A 235 4.69 9.84 9.93
C LEU A 235 3.79 9.41 11.09
N LEU A 236 3.53 10.29 12.05
CA LEU A 236 2.67 10.01 13.20
C LEU A 236 1.28 9.60 12.73
N LEU A 237 0.68 10.35 11.81
CA LEU A 237 -0.65 10.04 11.30
C LEU A 237 -0.72 8.66 10.64
N ASN A 238 0.27 8.32 9.80
CA ASN A 238 0.36 7.00 9.20
C ASN A 238 0.53 5.90 10.24
N VAL A 239 1.33 6.12 11.29
CA VAL A 239 1.49 5.16 12.39
C VAL A 239 0.16 4.94 13.14
N TRP A 240 -0.63 5.99 13.37
CA TRP A 240 -1.94 5.84 14.00
C TRP A 240 -2.91 5.01 13.15
N VAL A 241 -2.90 5.23 11.83
CA VAL A 241 -3.68 4.43 10.89
C VAL A 241 -3.20 2.97 10.87
N LEU A 242 -1.88 2.74 10.89
CA LEU A 242 -1.31 1.39 10.97
C LEU A 242 -1.73 0.68 12.26
N LEU A 243 -1.71 1.37 13.41
CA LEU A 243 -2.18 0.84 14.68
C LEU A 243 -3.67 0.50 14.62
N LEU A 244 -4.49 1.35 13.99
CA LEU A 244 -5.90 1.07 13.78
C LEU A 244 -6.12 -0.17 12.88
N CYS A 245 -5.26 -0.40 11.89
CA CYS A 245 -5.30 -1.57 11.02
C CYS A 245 -4.93 -2.89 11.71
N THR A 246 -4.32 -2.87 12.90
CA THR A 246 -3.96 -4.11 13.61
C THR A 246 -5.20 -4.88 14.10
N TYR A 247 -6.26 -4.19 14.51
CA TYR A 247 -7.50 -4.82 14.97
C TYR A 247 -8.20 -5.66 13.89
N PRO A 248 -8.54 -5.11 12.70
CA PRO A 248 -9.13 -5.90 11.62
C PRO A 248 -8.17 -6.95 11.07
N MET A 249 -6.85 -6.73 11.16
CA MET A 249 -5.85 -7.74 10.78
C MET A 249 -6.00 -9.00 11.65
N VAL A 250 -6.02 -8.85 12.97
CA VAL A 250 -6.17 -9.99 13.90
C VAL A 250 -7.50 -10.71 13.66
N GLN A 251 -8.58 -9.94 13.44
CA GLN A 251 -9.88 -10.52 13.13
C GLN A 251 -9.86 -11.31 11.81
N PHE A 252 -9.30 -10.73 10.74
CA PHE A 252 -9.20 -11.38 9.45
C PHE A 252 -8.38 -12.69 9.50
N ILE A 253 -7.28 -12.68 10.25
CA ILE A 253 -6.43 -13.86 10.44
C ILE A 253 -7.18 -14.94 11.22
N TYR A 254 -7.88 -14.57 12.29
CA TYR A 254 -8.71 -15.52 13.04
C TYR A 254 -9.79 -16.16 12.15
N GLU A 255 -10.51 -15.36 11.36
CA GLU A 255 -11.52 -15.87 10.43
C GLU A 255 -10.91 -16.81 9.38
N SER A 256 -9.76 -16.42 8.83
CA SER A 256 -9.00 -17.20 7.83
C SER A 256 -8.50 -18.52 8.39
N PHE A 257 -8.10 -18.56 9.66
CA PHE A 257 -7.54 -19.74 10.32
C PHE A 257 -8.44 -20.29 11.43
N SER A 258 -9.76 -20.21 11.24
CA SER A 258 -10.74 -20.58 12.26
C SER A 258 -10.70 -22.05 12.65
N ILE A 259 -10.09 -22.94 11.85
CA ILE A 259 -9.89 -24.36 12.19
C ILE A 259 -8.61 -24.56 13.00
N TYR A 260 -7.53 -23.90 12.60
CA TYR A 260 -6.26 -23.98 13.33
C TYR A 260 -6.32 -23.25 14.69
N ALA A 261 -7.07 -22.15 14.79
CA ALA A 261 -7.24 -21.36 16.01
C ALA A 261 -8.37 -21.87 16.93
N GLN A 262 -8.93 -23.06 16.66
CA GLN A 262 -9.97 -23.64 17.52
C GLN A 262 -9.45 -23.87 18.94
N ASN A 263 -10.35 -23.72 19.92
CA ASN A 263 -10.07 -23.86 21.35
C ASN A 263 -9.08 -22.82 21.91
N THR A 264 -8.84 -21.72 21.20
CA THR A 264 -8.06 -20.60 21.72
C THR A 264 -8.96 -19.54 22.35
N ASN A 265 -8.44 -18.76 23.30
CA ASN A 265 -9.18 -17.65 23.90
C ASN A 265 -9.60 -16.59 22.85
N ILE A 266 -8.85 -16.49 21.74
CA ILE A 266 -9.15 -15.60 20.62
C ILE A 266 -10.45 -16.03 19.92
N GLU A 267 -10.73 -17.33 19.83
CA GLU A 267 -11.98 -17.86 19.28
C GLU A 267 -13.21 -17.38 20.06
N SER A 268 -13.12 -17.44 21.39
CA SER A 268 -14.19 -16.97 22.26
C SER A 268 -14.47 -15.48 22.03
N ILE A 269 -13.43 -14.66 21.98
CA ILE A 269 -13.58 -13.20 21.86
C ILE A 269 -14.05 -12.82 20.44
N LEU A 270 -13.33 -13.22 19.39
CA LEU A 270 -13.59 -12.76 18.03
C LEU A 270 -14.69 -13.57 17.33
N GLY A 271 -14.71 -14.89 17.51
CA GLY A 271 -15.64 -15.79 16.83
C GLY A 271 -17.04 -15.81 17.43
N SER A 272 -17.15 -15.73 18.76
CA SER A 272 -18.45 -15.82 19.44
C SER A 272 -19.01 -14.46 19.84
N GLN A 273 -18.20 -13.56 20.40
CA GLN A 273 -18.67 -12.29 20.95
C GLN A 273 -18.70 -11.18 19.89
N VAL A 274 -17.58 -10.88 19.23
CA VAL A 274 -17.50 -9.79 18.23
C VAL A 274 -18.36 -10.07 17.00
N ARG A 275 -18.32 -11.29 16.45
CA ARG A 275 -19.08 -11.67 15.25
C ARG A 275 -20.60 -11.55 15.41
N ARG A 276 -21.11 -11.76 16.62
CA ARG A 276 -22.56 -11.76 16.92
C ARG A 276 -23.07 -10.44 17.48
N LEU A 277 -22.22 -9.43 17.58
CA LEU A 277 -22.54 -8.16 18.21
C LEU A 277 -23.60 -7.37 17.42
N TYR A 278 -24.64 -6.90 18.12
CA TYR A 278 -25.76 -6.18 17.53
C TYR A 278 -25.30 -4.83 16.94
N GLY A 279 -25.38 -4.68 15.62
CA GLY A 279 -24.90 -3.51 14.87
C GLY A 279 -23.94 -3.89 13.73
N PHE A 280 -22.93 -4.71 14.01
CA PHE A 280 -21.90 -5.09 13.02
C PHE A 280 -22.12 -6.49 12.43
N ARG A 281 -23.02 -7.29 13.01
CA ARG A 281 -23.31 -8.68 12.61
C ARG A 281 -23.48 -8.88 11.11
N GLU A 282 -24.27 -8.01 10.45
CA GLU A 282 -24.59 -8.18 9.04
C GLU A 282 -23.37 -8.00 8.12
N PHE A 283 -22.42 -7.13 8.48
CA PHE A 283 -21.19 -6.94 7.71
C PHE A 283 -20.29 -8.19 7.75
N TRP A 284 -20.21 -8.81 8.92
CA TRP A 284 -19.41 -10.02 9.15
C TRP A 284 -20.05 -11.30 8.59
N LEU A 285 -21.39 -11.38 8.55
CA LEU A 285 -22.07 -12.52 7.95
C LEU A 285 -21.99 -12.52 6.43
N HIS A 286 -21.98 -11.35 5.80
CA HIS A 286 -21.94 -11.22 4.34
C HIS A 286 -20.52 -11.12 3.77
N ASN A 287 -19.47 -11.19 4.61
CA ASN A 287 -18.06 -11.10 4.18
C ASN A 287 -17.77 -9.89 3.25
N VAL A 288 -18.50 -8.79 3.41
CA VAL A 288 -18.48 -7.63 2.48
C VAL A 288 -17.06 -7.11 2.28
N PHE A 289 -16.29 -7.06 3.36
CA PHE A 289 -14.93 -6.54 3.35
C PHE A 289 -13.94 -7.44 2.59
N ILE A 290 -14.15 -8.75 2.58
CA ILE A 290 -13.32 -9.69 1.80
C ILE A 290 -13.54 -9.46 0.30
N TYR A 291 -14.79 -9.23 -0.10
CA TYR A 291 -15.10 -8.88 -1.49
C TYR A 291 -14.47 -7.55 -1.90
N ILE A 292 -14.49 -6.53 -1.03
CA ILE A 292 -13.82 -5.24 -1.28
C ILE A 292 -12.31 -5.44 -1.47
N MET A 293 -11.67 -6.20 -0.60
CA MET A 293 -10.23 -6.49 -0.70
C MET A 293 -9.88 -7.19 -2.02
N LEU A 294 -10.65 -8.21 -2.41
CA LEU A 294 -10.44 -8.93 -3.67
C LEU A 294 -10.71 -8.05 -4.89
N ALA A 295 -11.72 -7.19 -4.85
CA ALA A 295 -12.00 -6.24 -5.91
C ALA A 295 -10.83 -5.26 -6.10
N ILE A 296 -10.28 -4.70 -5.00
CA ILE A 296 -9.14 -3.80 -5.03
C ILE A 296 -7.88 -4.52 -5.52
N PHE A 297 -7.64 -5.76 -5.07
CA PHE A 297 -6.56 -6.60 -5.56
C PHE A 297 -6.66 -6.82 -7.09
N ALA A 298 -7.85 -7.17 -7.59
CA ALA A 298 -8.08 -7.37 -9.02
C ALA A 298 -7.87 -6.08 -9.82
N LEU A 299 -8.43 -4.96 -9.36
CA LEU A 299 -8.25 -3.66 -10.02
C LEU A 299 -6.77 -3.23 -10.03
N TYR A 300 -6.05 -3.45 -8.94
CA TYR A 300 -4.64 -3.07 -8.86
C TYR A 300 -3.74 -3.99 -9.70
N THR A 301 -3.99 -5.29 -9.73
CA THR A 301 -3.27 -6.21 -10.65
C THR A 301 -3.49 -5.81 -12.11
N ILE A 302 -4.74 -5.57 -12.51
CA ILE A 302 -5.10 -5.05 -13.84
C ILE A 302 -4.33 -3.75 -14.13
N LYS A 303 -4.41 -2.76 -13.23
CA LYS A 303 -3.69 -1.48 -13.40
C LYS A 303 -2.19 -1.70 -13.58
N THR A 304 -1.58 -2.59 -12.81
CA THR A 304 -0.14 -2.86 -12.86
C THR A 304 0.26 -3.54 -14.18
N ILE A 305 -0.57 -4.45 -14.68
CA ILE A 305 -0.38 -5.13 -15.98
C ILE A 305 -0.51 -4.13 -17.13
N PHE A 306 -1.60 -3.34 -17.18
CA PHE A 306 -1.86 -2.40 -18.28
C PHE A 306 -0.96 -1.17 -18.26
N THR A 307 -0.65 -0.66 -17.07
CA THR A 307 0.22 0.52 -16.93
C THR A 307 1.69 0.14 -17.03
N GLY A 308 2.01 -1.18 -17.08
CA GLY A 308 3.32 -1.78 -17.24
C GLY A 308 4.44 -0.87 -16.76
N LYS A 309 4.77 -0.92 -15.46
CA LYS A 309 5.63 0.04 -14.75
C LYS A 309 6.74 0.56 -15.68
N LYS A 310 6.50 1.75 -16.24
CA LYS A 310 7.27 2.25 -17.39
C LYS A 310 8.74 2.33 -16.98
N SER A 311 9.58 1.62 -17.72
CA SER A 311 11.03 1.79 -17.62
C SER A 311 11.36 3.28 -17.77
N TRP A 312 12.31 3.80 -16.99
CA TRP A 312 12.69 5.22 -16.98
C TRP A 312 13.00 5.78 -18.37
N LYS A 313 13.58 4.92 -19.24
CA LYS A 313 13.81 5.23 -20.66
C LYS A 313 12.53 5.60 -21.43
N ASN A 314 11.40 4.98 -21.09
CA ASN A 314 10.09 5.24 -21.70
C ASN A 314 9.39 6.50 -21.13
N LEU A 315 9.81 6.98 -19.95
CA LEU A 315 9.33 8.27 -19.42
C LEU A 315 10.13 9.42 -20.03
N GLN A 316 11.46 9.30 -20.08
CA GLN A 316 12.32 10.28 -20.78
C GLN A 316 11.93 10.41 -22.25
N SER A 317 11.71 9.29 -22.96
CA SER A 317 11.28 9.34 -24.38
C SER A 317 9.91 10.00 -24.56
N LYS A 318 8.99 9.83 -23.60
CA LYS A 318 7.66 10.46 -23.64
C LYS A 318 7.71 11.93 -23.24
N GLN A 319 8.55 12.32 -22.29
CA GLN A 319 8.81 13.73 -21.98
C GLN A 319 9.45 14.42 -23.19
N ASP A 320 10.43 13.79 -23.84
CA ASP A 320 11.04 14.30 -25.06
C ASP A 320 10.01 14.44 -26.20
N GLU A 321 9.08 13.49 -26.34
CA GLU A 321 7.96 13.62 -27.28
C GLU A 321 7.00 14.76 -26.92
N MET A 322 6.66 14.94 -25.64
CA MET A 322 5.80 16.03 -25.20
C MET A 322 6.46 17.40 -25.42
N ILE A 323 7.73 17.56 -25.03
CA ILE A 323 8.51 18.79 -25.27
C ILE A 323 8.69 19.04 -26.78
N ARG A 324 8.78 17.99 -27.61
CA ARG A 324 8.79 18.14 -29.08
C ARG A 324 7.44 18.57 -29.65
N LYS A 325 6.33 18.08 -29.10
CA LYS A 325 4.98 18.52 -29.49
C LYS A 325 4.73 19.96 -29.08
N ASP A 326 5.12 20.34 -27.88
CA ASP A 326 4.94 21.69 -27.35
C ASP A 326 5.75 22.72 -28.16
N ARG A 327 7.00 22.38 -28.50
CA ARG A 327 7.84 23.18 -29.42
C ARG A 327 7.30 23.28 -30.85
N ARG A 328 6.40 22.39 -31.28
CA ARG A 328 5.71 22.52 -32.59
C ARG A 328 4.51 23.44 -32.49
N ILE A 329 3.82 23.46 -31.35
CA ILE A 329 2.66 24.33 -31.13
C ILE A 329 3.10 25.80 -31.04
N HIS A 330 4.23 26.10 -30.39
CA HIS A 330 4.76 27.46 -30.30
C HIS A 330 5.51 27.97 -31.56
N ARG A 331 5.63 27.15 -32.62
CA ARG A 331 6.20 27.59 -33.92
C ARG A 331 5.13 27.88 -34.98
N VAL A 332 3.86 27.62 -34.66
CA VAL A 332 2.69 27.97 -35.48
C VAL A 332 2.02 29.16 -34.81
#